data_AF-A0A1W9HLT8-F1
#
_entry.id   AF-A0A1W9HLT8-F1
#
_cell.length_a   1.000
_cell.length_b   1.000
_cell.length_c   1.000
_cell.angle_alpha   90.00
_cell.angle_beta   90.00
_cell.angle_gamma   90.00
#
_symmetry.space_group_name_H-M   'P 1'
#
loop_
_entity.id
_entity.type
_entity.pdbx_description
1 polymer ?
#
loop_
_entity_poly.entity_id
_entity_poly.type
_entity_poly.pdbx_seq_one_letter_code
_entity_poly.pdbx_strand_id
1 'polypeptide(L)'
;MIFLTHSTSQPKAGDLKAAEAALEKFLKRTDIGFHQIPERKYLFETSKKRAKEIQKKFDHMVVFGIGGSSMGGKAIVEVLGFKAKKFTVEFIDNIDGNYFWKQLEQIKKPQKTHFVLVSKSGNTVETLAMGNFAAQWLKKKTKKEFAKQCTVISEARENILTNWAGKNNVPILEIPVDVGGRFSVLTPVGLLPAAFMGLNLEDIRQGALWGIQKQDVTVQLIAQSIASFRREEWITCLWTYCDALRNFGLWYQQLWAESLAKKVDRKNNPAARASTPIPLTGSCDQHSVLQQIAEGPRDKFIWFLRASESEDYGTQLKKDIFESGLGFQNKNLGRVFAAQACATAQGLEQMGVQSLSLRVGQIREKELAALFMLFQVVVAGLGEHLNINAFDQPGVELGKRLAKQILKN
;
A
#
# COMPACT_ATOMS: atom_id res chain seq x y z
N MET A 1 0.66 -7.23 -17.97
CA MET A 1 1.33 -7.03 -16.66
C MET A 1 0.45 -7.56 -15.55
N ILE A 2 -0.72 -6.96 -15.37
CA ILE A 2 -1.80 -7.46 -14.52
C ILE A 2 -2.99 -7.73 -15.44
N PHE A 3 -3.70 -8.83 -15.23
CA PHE A 3 -4.89 -9.16 -16.02
C PHE A 3 -5.88 -9.98 -15.19
N LEU A 4 -7.17 -9.80 -15.51
CA LEU A 4 -8.24 -10.63 -15.00
C LEU A 4 -8.18 -11.99 -15.69
N THR A 5 -8.12 -13.06 -14.90
CA THR A 5 -7.99 -14.44 -15.40
C THR A 5 -9.27 -15.24 -15.26
N HIS A 6 -10.07 -14.93 -14.24
CA HIS A 6 -11.33 -15.59 -13.94
C HIS A 6 -12.23 -14.63 -13.17
N SER A 7 -13.53 -14.79 -13.32
CA SER A 7 -14.53 -14.15 -12.45
C SER A 7 -15.79 -15.00 -12.43
N THR A 8 -16.29 -15.28 -11.24
CA THR A 8 -17.53 -16.06 -11.05
C THR A 8 -18.77 -15.22 -11.30
N SER A 9 -18.65 -13.88 -11.24
CA SER A 9 -19.75 -12.97 -11.56
C SER A 9 -19.44 -12.15 -12.81
N GLN A 10 -20.43 -12.03 -13.69
CA GLN A 10 -20.37 -11.13 -14.85
C GLN A 10 -21.13 -9.85 -14.50
N PRO A 11 -20.49 -8.66 -14.54
CA PRO A 11 -21.18 -7.40 -14.34
C PRO A 11 -22.24 -7.23 -15.44
N LYS A 12 -23.39 -6.65 -15.08
CA LYS A 12 -24.42 -6.33 -16.08
C LYS A 12 -23.89 -5.22 -17.00
N ALA A 13 -24.45 -5.09 -18.21
CA ALA A 13 -24.09 -4.01 -19.12
C ALA A 13 -24.22 -2.60 -18.48
N GLY A 14 -25.18 -2.42 -17.57
CA GLY A 14 -25.31 -1.19 -16.78
C GLY A 14 -24.16 -0.94 -15.81
N ASP A 15 -23.58 -1.99 -15.21
CA ASP A 15 -22.45 -1.89 -14.28
C ASP A 15 -21.19 -1.45 -15.03
N LEU A 16 -20.97 -1.99 -16.23
CA LEU A 16 -19.85 -1.61 -17.11
C LEU A 16 -19.98 -0.14 -17.57
N LYS A 17 -21.15 0.27 -18.06
CA LYS A 17 -21.39 1.67 -18.45
C LYS A 17 -21.19 2.63 -17.28
N ALA A 18 -21.65 2.26 -16.08
CA ALA A 18 -21.46 3.06 -14.88
C ALA A 18 -19.97 3.15 -14.49
N ALA A 19 -19.22 2.06 -14.62
CA ALA A 19 -17.78 2.02 -14.36
C ALA A 19 -16.99 2.89 -15.35
N GLU A 20 -17.29 2.82 -16.64
CA GLU A 20 -16.68 3.66 -17.69
C GLU A 20 -16.92 5.14 -17.42
N ALA A 21 -18.18 5.53 -17.18
CA ALA A 21 -18.54 6.91 -16.88
C ALA A 21 -17.86 7.43 -15.60
N ALA A 22 -17.76 6.60 -14.57
CA ALA A 22 -17.11 6.96 -13.32
C ALA A 22 -15.59 7.13 -13.48
N LEU A 23 -14.94 6.24 -14.23
CA LEU A 23 -13.52 6.35 -14.54
C LEU A 23 -13.22 7.59 -15.39
N GLU A 24 -14.01 7.84 -16.44
CA GLU A 24 -13.86 9.02 -17.29
C GLU A 24 -14.01 10.31 -16.48
N LYS A 25 -15.01 10.36 -15.60
CA LYS A 25 -15.23 11.50 -14.70
C LYS A 25 -14.04 11.71 -13.77
N PHE A 26 -13.47 10.65 -13.20
CA PHE A 26 -12.29 10.75 -12.35
C PHE A 26 -11.07 11.28 -13.13
N LEU A 27 -10.78 10.72 -14.31
CA LEU A 27 -9.61 11.10 -15.11
C LEU A 27 -9.65 12.56 -15.60
N LYS A 28 -10.84 13.18 -15.65
CA LYS A 28 -11.00 14.60 -15.98
C LYS A 28 -10.80 15.54 -14.77
N ARG A 29 -10.65 15.02 -13.55
CA ARG A 29 -10.45 15.86 -12.36
C ARG A 29 -9.09 16.52 -12.35
N THR A 30 -9.08 17.83 -12.11
CA THR A 30 -7.86 18.63 -11.99
C THR A 30 -7.46 18.90 -10.55
N ASP A 31 -8.36 18.66 -9.59
CA ASP A 31 -8.15 18.91 -8.17
C ASP A 31 -7.49 17.74 -7.42
N ILE A 32 -7.36 16.57 -8.07
CA ILE A 32 -6.76 15.36 -7.52
C ILE A 32 -5.60 14.90 -8.41
N GLY A 33 -4.37 14.91 -7.87
CA GLY A 33 -3.16 14.81 -8.68
C GLY A 33 -2.49 13.45 -8.77
N PHE A 34 -2.91 12.44 -8.00
CA PHE A 34 -2.10 11.21 -7.86
C PHE A 34 -1.91 10.46 -9.19
N HIS A 35 -2.92 10.49 -10.07
CA HIS A 35 -2.87 9.86 -11.39
C HIS A 35 -1.90 10.58 -12.36
N GLN A 36 -1.45 11.79 -12.03
CA GLN A 36 -0.50 12.57 -12.84
C GLN A 36 0.94 12.45 -12.33
N ILE A 37 1.17 11.78 -11.19
CA ILE A 37 2.50 11.59 -10.61
C ILE A 37 3.52 11.10 -11.65
N PRO A 38 3.23 10.13 -12.54
CA PRO A 38 4.23 9.64 -13.49
C PRO A 38 4.73 10.67 -14.49
N GLU A 39 3.98 11.76 -14.68
CA GLU A 39 4.37 12.91 -15.50
C GLU A 39 5.15 13.97 -14.70
N ARG A 40 5.06 13.95 -13.36
CA ARG A 40 5.80 14.82 -12.44
C ARG A 40 7.23 14.30 -12.22
N LYS A 41 8.02 14.26 -13.29
CA LYS A 41 9.40 13.71 -13.32
C LYS A 41 10.30 14.28 -12.21
N TYR A 42 10.10 15.54 -11.83
CA TYR A 42 10.86 16.18 -10.75
C TYR A 42 10.76 15.43 -9.40
N LEU A 43 9.64 14.76 -9.09
CA LEU A 43 9.48 13.96 -7.86
C LEU A 43 10.42 12.75 -7.86
N PHE A 44 10.62 12.13 -9.01
CA PHE A 44 11.52 10.99 -9.21
C PHE A 44 12.98 11.44 -9.17
N GLU A 45 13.29 12.53 -9.87
CA GLU A 45 14.65 13.08 -9.95
C GLU A 45 15.16 13.58 -8.59
N THR A 46 14.33 14.33 -7.85
CA THR A 46 14.68 14.83 -6.51
C THR A 46 14.84 13.69 -5.51
N SER A 47 13.96 12.68 -5.53
CA SER A 47 14.08 11.48 -4.69
C SER A 47 15.36 10.71 -5.00
N LYS A 48 15.68 10.50 -6.29
CA LYS A 48 16.91 9.81 -6.72
C LYS A 48 18.16 10.58 -6.32
N LYS A 49 18.17 11.89 -6.53
CA LYS A 49 19.28 12.77 -6.12
C LYS A 49 19.51 12.67 -4.62
N ARG A 50 18.44 12.78 -3.83
CA ARG A 50 18.53 12.74 -2.37
C ARG A 50 18.99 11.38 -1.86
N ALA A 51 18.47 10.29 -2.42
CA ALA A 51 18.93 8.94 -2.09
C ALA A 51 20.44 8.77 -2.29
N LYS A 52 20.99 9.23 -3.44
CA LYS A 52 22.44 9.17 -3.71
C LYS A 52 23.25 9.98 -2.70
N GLU A 53 22.76 11.13 -2.25
CA GLU A 53 23.44 11.92 -1.21
C GLU A 53 23.49 11.19 0.13
N ILE A 54 22.39 10.53 0.51
CA ILE A 54 22.29 9.75 1.75
C ILE A 54 23.23 8.52 1.67
N GLN A 55 23.21 7.78 0.57
CA GLN A 55 24.01 6.56 0.34
C GLN A 55 25.53 6.79 0.46
N LYS A 56 26.02 8.02 0.24
CA LYS A 56 27.45 8.35 0.42
C LYS A 56 27.90 8.22 1.88
N LYS A 57 26.99 8.38 2.84
CA LYS A 57 27.32 8.48 4.28
C LYS A 57 26.66 7.40 5.12
N PHE A 58 25.47 6.95 4.71
CA PHE A 58 24.58 6.09 5.49
C PHE A 58 24.26 4.82 4.70
N ASP A 59 24.17 3.70 5.42
CA ASP A 59 23.78 2.39 4.88
C ASP A 59 22.41 1.91 5.42
N HIS A 60 21.89 2.58 6.44
CA HIS A 60 20.59 2.30 7.03
C HIS A 60 19.68 3.54 6.96
N MET A 61 18.42 3.35 6.60
CA MET A 61 17.38 4.39 6.62
C MET A 61 16.23 3.96 7.54
N VAL A 62 15.84 4.83 8.47
CA VAL A 62 14.66 4.65 9.32
C VAL A 62 13.62 5.70 8.97
N VAL A 63 12.44 5.25 8.57
CA VAL A 63 11.31 6.11 8.20
C VAL A 63 10.32 6.17 9.34
N PHE A 64 10.04 7.37 9.82
CA PHE A 64 8.97 7.68 10.78
C PHE A 64 7.80 8.30 10.05
N GLY A 65 6.69 7.57 9.98
CA GLY A 65 5.45 7.99 9.35
C GLY A 65 4.35 7.00 9.71
N ILE A 66 3.08 7.37 9.58
CA ILE A 66 1.95 6.49 9.90
C ILE A 66 0.91 6.52 8.79
N GLY A 67 0.16 5.43 8.62
CA GLY A 67 -0.84 5.29 7.55
C GLY A 67 -0.20 5.43 6.17
N GLY A 68 -0.71 6.35 5.34
CA GLY A 68 -0.22 6.56 3.97
C GLY A 68 1.25 6.98 3.88
N SER A 69 1.81 7.52 4.97
CA SER A 69 3.24 7.86 5.08
C SER A 69 4.15 6.64 5.34
N SER A 70 3.60 5.45 5.58
CA SER A 70 4.35 4.23 5.94
C SER A 70 3.93 3.02 5.10
N MET A 71 2.63 2.69 5.04
CA MET A 71 2.15 1.39 4.55
C MET A 71 2.60 1.07 3.11
N GLY A 72 2.52 2.04 2.20
CA GLY A 72 2.97 1.85 0.82
C GLY A 72 4.49 1.65 0.72
N GLY A 73 5.26 2.38 1.53
CA GLY A 73 6.72 2.22 1.61
C GLY A 73 7.14 0.87 2.20
N LYS A 74 6.45 0.41 3.26
CA LYS A 74 6.63 -0.94 3.82
C LYS A 74 6.36 -2.03 2.78
N ALA A 75 5.30 -1.90 2.00
CA ALA A 75 4.99 -2.82 0.91
C ALA A 75 6.11 -2.83 -0.15
N ILE A 76 6.71 -1.69 -0.50
CA ILE A 76 7.88 -1.65 -1.40
C ILE A 76 9.08 -2.38 -0.79
N VAL A 77 9.38 -2.14 0.50
CA VAL A 77 10.51 -2.79 1.18
C VAL A 77 10.30 -4.30 1.31
N GLU A 78 9.11 -4.75 1.66
CA GLU A 78 8.83 -6.19 1.81
C GLU A 78 8.94 -6.92 0.46
N VAL A 79 8.39 -6.33 -0.61
CA VAL A 79 8.39 -6.95 -1.94
C VAL A 79 9.77 -6.88 -2.59
N LEU A 80 10.48 -5.76 -2.50
CA LEU A 80 11.67 -5.49 -3.33
C LEU A 80 12.96 -5.30 -2.52
N GLY A 81 12.88 -5.25 -1.19
CA GLY A 81 14.01 -4.99 -0.31
C GLY A 81 15.08 -6.09 -0.33
N PHE A 82 14.72 -7.33 -0.68
CA PHE A 82 15.68 -8.42 -0.85
C PHE A 82 16.73 -8.15 -1.94
N LYS A 83 16.42 -7.26 -2.89
CA LYS A 83 17.38 -6.82 -3.92
C LYS A 83 18.46 -5.89 -3.35
N ALA A 84 18.19 -5.26 -2.21
CA ALA A 84 19.09 -4.31 -1.59
C ALA A 84 20.20 -5.05 -0.84
N LYS A 85 21.42 -5.05 -1.38
CA LYS A 85 22.56 -5.73 -0.76
C LYS A 85 23.17 -4.94 0.41
N LYS A 86 23.34 -3.62 0.21
CA LYS A 86 24.09 -2.74 1.12
C LYS A 86 23.20 -1.81 1.94
N PHE A 87 22.03 -1.47 1.41
CA PHE A 87 21.17 -0.41 1.95
C PHE A 87 19.93 -1.02 2.57
N THR A 88 19.68 -0.77 3.84
CA THR A 88 18.49 -1.27 4.55
C THR A 88 17.53 -0.13 4.83
N VAL A 89 16.23 -0.40 4.71
CA VAL A 89 15.17 0.54 5.06
C VAL A 89 14.26 -0.11 6.08
N GLU A 90 13.98 0.58 7.17
CA GLU A 90 13.03 0.17 8.19
C GLU A 90 11.97 1.26 8.37
N PHE A 91 10.73 0.85 8.60
CA PHE A 91 9.63 1.77 8.91
C PHE A 91 9.18 1.55 10.36
N ILE A 92 9.14 2.64 11.12
CA ILE A 92 8.60 2.68 12.47
C ILE A 92 7.38 3.60 12.44
N ASP A 93 6.20 3.01 12.59
CA ASP A 93 4.90 3.65 12.37
C ASP A 93 3.90 3.43 13.50
N ASN A 94 4.37 2.89 14.63
CA ASN A 94 3.60 2.71 15.84
C ASN A 94 4.33 3.36 17.02
N ILE A 95 3.57 3.99 17.90
CA ILE A 95 4.05 4.71 19.09
C ILE A 95 3.96 3.88 20.37
N ASP A 96 3.74 2.57 20.26
CA ASP A 96 3.97 1.64 21.38
C ASP A 96 5.41 1.83 21.89
N GLY A 97 5.54 2.48 23.06
CA GLY A 97 6.82 2.85 23.63
C GLY A 97 7.75 1.66 23.84
N ASN A 98 7.23 0.49 24.22
CA ASN A 98 8.04 -0.70 24.43
C ASN A 98 8.70 -1.16 23.13
N TYR A 99 7.91 -1.27 22.06
CA TYR A 99 8.41 -1.72 20.77
C TYR A 99 9.28 -0.66 20.08
N PHE A 100 8.88 0.61 20.14
CA PHE A 100 9.66 1.73 19.61
C PHE A 100 11.08 1.78 20.19
N TRP A 101 11.22 1.69 21.52
CA TRP A 101 12.54 1.69 22.15
C TRP A 101 13.36 0.44 21.81
N LYS A 102 12.73 -0.74 21.73
CA LYS A 102 13.40 -1.97 21.29
C LYS A 102 13.93 -1.84 19.87
N GLN A 103 13.15 -1.29 18.94
CA GLN A 103 13.57 -1.07 17.56
C GLN A 103 14.74 -0.08 17.48
N LEU A 104 14.67 1.05 18.19
CA LEU A 104 15.79 2.00 18.23
C LEU A 104 17.07 1.38 18.81
N GLU A 105 16.97 0.65 19.92
CA GLU A 105 18.13 0.02 20.55
C GLU A 105 18.74 -1.12 19.73
N GLN A 106 17.98 -1.74 18.81
CA GLN A 106 18.51 -2.72 17.86
C GLN A 106 19.37 -2.11 16.74
N ILE A 107 19.34 -0.79 16.55
CA ILE A 107 20.15 -0.10 15.54
C ILE A 107 21.64 -0.17 15.92
N LYS A 108 22.37 -1.07 15.26
CA LYS A 108 23.80 -1.36 15.54
C LYS A 108 24.74 -0.19 15.24
N LYS A 109 24.43 0.63 14.24
CA LYS A 109 25.30 1.74 13.77
C LYS A 109 24.50 3.05 13.67
N PRO A 110 24.16 3.70 14.80
CA PRO A 110 23.38 4.95 14.78
C PRO A 110 24.04 6.06 13.93
N GLN A 111 25.37 6.11 13.90
CA GLN A 111 26.16 7.06 13.10
C GLN A 111 26.11 6.80 11.58
N LYS A 112 25.61 5.63 11.15
CA LYS A 112 25.39 5.22 9.76
C LYS A 112 23.90 5.11 9.41
N THR A 113 23.01 5.55 10.31
CA THR A 113 21.56 5.56 10.11
C THR A 113 21.07 6.95 9.69
N HIS A 114 20.24 7.04 8.67
CA HIS A 114 19.57 8.26 8.24
C HIS A 114 18.07 8.18 8.55
N PHE A 115 17.52 9.25 9.12
CA PHE A 115 16.12 9.32 9.50
C PHE A 115 15.31 10.08 8.46
N VAL A 116 14.08 9.63 8.23
CA VAL A 116 13.13 10.30 7.35
C VAL A 116 11.84 10.55 8.12
N LEU A 117 11.46 11.81 8.29
CA LEU A 117 10.17 12.19 8.88
C LEU A 117 9.15 12.40 7.76
N VAL A 118 8.05 11.65 7.78
CA VAL A 118 7.03 11.69 6.72
C VAL A 118 5.66 12.02 7.31
N SER A 119 5.15 13.22 7.00
CA SER A 119 3.79 13.64 7.36
C SER A 119 3.31 14.70 6.40
N LYS A 120 2.22 14.43 5.66
CA LYS A 120 1.63 15.41 4.75
C LYS A 120 1.27 16.71 5.46
N SER A 121 0.53 16.63 6.58
CA SER A 121 0.11 17.83 7.32
C SER A 121 1.25 18.49 8.10
N GLY A 122 2.40 17.81 8.25
CA GLY A 122 3.49 18.20 9.15
C GLY A 122 3.15 18.19 10.64
N ASN A 123 1.92 17.84 11.01
CA ASN A 123 1.37 17.99 12.35
C ASN A 123 0.92 16.65 12.97
N THR A 124 1.31 15.52 12.35
CA THR A 124 1.03 14.18 12.86
C THR A 124 1.74 13.97 14.20
N VAL A 125 0.97 13.74 15.26
CA VAL A 125 1.47 13.67 16.65
C VAL A 125 2.49 12.52 16.77
N GLU A 126 2.17 11.38 16.19
CA GLU A 126 2.98 10.17 16.19
C GLU A 126 4.35 10.40 15.55
N THR A 127 4.38 10.98 14.33
CA THR A 127 5.62 11.31 13.61
C THR A 127 6.48 12.29 14.39
N LEU A 128 5.87 13.35 14.96
CA LEU A 128 6.59 14.35 15.76
C LEU A 128 7.15 13.74 17.05
N ALA A 129 6.38 12.90 17.74
CA ALA A 129 6.82 12.22 18.95
C ALA A 129 8.01 11.28 18.66
N MET A 130 7.88 10.40 17.67
CA MET A 130 8.95 9.50 17.24
C MET A 130 10.22 10.28 16.85
N GLY A 131 10.08 11.37 16.09
CA GLY A 131 11.19 12.24 15.72
C GLY A 131 11.91 12.86 16.92
N ASN A 132 11.18 13.35 17.91
CA ASN A 132 11.76 13.91 19.14
C ASN A 132 12.54 12.87 19.94
N PHE A 133 11.95 11.69 20.19
CA PHE A 133 12.62 10.63 20.94
C PHE A 133 13.81 10.04 20.19
N ALA A 134 13.71 9.88 18.86
CA ALA A 134 14.84 9.46 18.04
C ALA A 134 15.99 10.49 18.04
N ALA A 135 15.67 11.79 18.04
CA ALA A 135 16.67 12.85 18.15
C ALA A 135 17.41 12.79 19.50
N GLN A 136 16.68 12.63 20.61
CA GLN A 136 17.26 12.44 21.93
C GLN A 136 18.15 11.19 21.99
N TRP A 137 17.64 10.06 21.50
CA TRP A 137 18.37 8.80 21.44
C TRP A 137 19.66 8.92 20.62
N LEU A 138 19.60 9.51 19.43
CA LEU A 138 20.75 9.68 18.55
C LEU A 138 21.82 10.57 19.20
N LYS A 139 21.40 11.67 19.84
CA LYS A 139 22.31 12.57 20.56
C LYS A 139 22.99 11.85 21.71
N LYS A 140 22.27 11.01 22.46
CA LYS A 140 22.84 10.19 23.53
C LYS A 140 23.87 9.19 23.00
N LYS A 141 23.56 8.48 21.90
CA LYS A 141 24.41 7.42 21.34
C LYS A 141 25.63 7.93 20.57
N THR A 142 25.54 9.08 19.90
CA THR A 142 26.57 9.52 18.94
C THR A 142 27.07 10.94 19.12
N LYS A 143 26.43 11.73 20.01
CA LYS A 143 26.61 13.18 20.14
C LYS A 143 26.29 14.01 18.89
N LYS A 144 25.88 13.38 17.77
CA LYS A 144 25.48 14.06 16.53
C LYS A 144 24.11 14.72 16.67
N GLU A 145 23.89 15.73 15.85
CA GLU A 145 22.60 16.40 15.73
C GLU A 145 21.69 15.66 14.76
N PHE A 146 20.43 15.48 15.14
CA PHE A 146 19.43 14.80 14.33
C PHE A 146 19.25 15.44 12.95
N ALA A 147 19.28 16.77 12.87
CA ALA A 147 19.18 17.52 11.61
C ALA A 147 20.22 17.11 10.57
N LYS A 148 21.44 16.71 10.99
CA LYS A 148 22.51 16.27 10.07
C LYS A 148 22.31 14.86 9.51
N GLN A 149 21.38 14.09 10.09
CA GLN A 149 21.03 12.73 9.69
C GLN A 149 19.53 12.63 9.36
N CYS A 150 18.89 13.71 8.92
CA CYS A 150 17.45 13.75 8.70
C CYS A 150 17.08 14.21 7.28
N THR A 151 15.89 13.81 6.83
CA THR A 151 15.18 14.37 5.67
C THR A 151 13.71 14.43 6.01
N VAL A 152 13.05 15.51 5.63
CA VAL A 152 11.61 15.68 5.82
C VAL A 152 10.89 15.44 4.50
N ILE A 153 9.77 14.74 4.55
CA ILE A 153 8.83 14.59 3.45
C ILE A 153 7.47 15.11 3.93
N SER A 154 7.01 16.21 3.35
CA SER A 154 5.81 16.92 3.80
C SER A 154 5.11 17.60 2.63
N GLU A 155 3.88 18.06 2.84
CA GLU A 155 3.18 18.89 1.84
C GLU A 155 4.00 20.14 1.51
N ALA A 156 3.92 20.63 0.26
CA ALA A 156 4.51 21.90 -0.17
C ALA A 156 3.77 23.13 0.39
N ARG A 157 3.66 23.19 1.73
CA ARG A 157 3.07 24.27 2.51
C ARG A 157 3.82 24.41 3.83
N GLU A 158 3.75 25.58 4.44
CA GLU A 158 4.31 25.79 5.78
C GLU A 158 3.55 24.99 6.83
N ASN A 159 4.28 24.24 7.64
CA ASN A 159 3.80 23.44 8.76
C ASN A 159 4.93 23.21 9.78
N ILE A 160 4.63 22.54 10.90
CA ILE A 160 5.61 22.33 11.97
C ILE A 160 6.88 21.63 11.45
N LEU A 161 6.74 20.59 10.63
CA LEU A 161 7.88 19.86 10.08
C LEU A 161 8.70 20.68 9.08
N THR A 162 8.06 21.37 8.12
CA THR A 162 8.79 22.18 7.13
C THR A 162 9.48 23.38 7.78
N ASN A 163 8.84 24.01 8.78
CA ASN A 163 9.42 25.13 9.53
C ASN A 163 10.63 24.68 10.35
N TRP A 164 10.51 23.53 11.04
CA TRP A 164 11.66 22.93 11.72
C TRP A 164 12.78 22.58 10.75
N ALA A 165 12.45 22.01 9.59
CA ALA A 165 13.43 21.64 8.59
C ALA A 165 14.16 22.86 8.02
N GLY A 166 13.43 23.91 7.66
CA GLY A 166 13.99 25.18 7.18
C GLY A 166 14.94 25.81 8.21
N LYS A 167 14.49 25.94 9.47
CA LYS A 167 15.32 26.49 10.56
C LYS A 167 16.63 25.71 10.78
N ASN A 168 16.62 24.40 10.55
CA ASN A 168 17.76 23.52 10.82
C ASN A 168 18.53 23.09 9.56
N ASN A 169 18.22 23.67 8.40
CA ASN A 169 18.81 23.30 7.09
C ASN A 169 18.67 21.79 6.77
N VAL A 170 17.52 21.21 7.11
CA VAL A 170 17.19 19.82 6.80
C VAL A 170 16.56 19.75 5.41
N PRO A 171 17.02 18.87 4.50
CA PRO A 171 16.42 18.72 3.19
C PRO A 171 14.94 18.31 3.27
N ILE A 172 14.11 18.93 2.42
CA ILE A 172 12.67 18.67 2.32
C ILE A 172 12.39 18.09 0.93
N LEU A 173 11.61 17.00 0.87
CA LEU A 173 10.99 16.51 -0.36
C LEU A 173 9.47 16.71 -0.29
N GLU A 174 8.86 16.97 -1.44
CA GLU A 174 7.46 17.37 -1.54
C GLU A 174 6.51 16.17 -1.61
N ILE A 175 5.41 16.23 -0.86
CA ILE A 175 4.14 15.58 -1.19
C ILE A 175 3.26 16.65 -1.86
N PRO A 176 2.85 16.48 -3.13
CA PRO A 176 2.02 17.48 -3.78
C PRO A 176 0.70 17.72 -3.04
N VAL A 177 0.25 18.97 -3.01
CA VAL A 177 -0.95 19.40 -2.27
C VAL A 177 -2.20 18.61 -2.68
N ASP A 178 -2.33 18.35 -3.98
CA ASP A 178 -3.43 17.63 -4.61
C ASP A 178 -3.32 16.09 -4.49
N VAL A 179 -2.33 15.57 -3.76
CA VAL A 179 -2.15 14.14 -3.49
C VAL A 179 -2.44 13.84 -2.02
N GLY A 180 -3.51 13.11 -1.74
CA GLY A 180 -3.86 12.65 -0.39
C GLY A 180 -2.84 11.65 0.17
N GLY A 181 -2.71 11.56 1.49
CA GLY A 181 -1.70 10.70 2.15
C GLY A 181 -1.78 9.23 1.74
N ARG A 182 -2.98 8.62 1.75
CA ARG A 182 -3.18 7.22 1.31
C ARG A 182 -2.95 6.99 -0.20
N PHE A 183 -2.87 8.07 -0.99
CA PHE A 183 -2.55 8.05 -2.42
C PHE A 183 -1.10 8.46 -2.73
N SER A 184 -0.26 8.66 -1.71
CA SER A 184 1.06 9.29 -1.86
C SER A 184 2.22 8.31 -2.07
N VAL A 185 1.99 7.00 -2.13
CA VAL A 185 3.06 5.98 -2.22
C VAL A 185 4.02 6.20 -3.39
N LEU A 186 3.53 6.72 -4.54
CA LEU A 186 4.36 6.99 -5.72
C LEU A 186 4.98 8.41 -5.72
N THR A 187 4.87 9.15 -4.63
CA THR A 187 5.60 10.40 -4.37
C THR A 187 6.92 10.09 -3.62
N PRO A 188 7.75 11.08 -3.21
CA PRO A 188 8.92 10.84 -2.37
C PRO A 188 8.70 9.93 -1.16
N VAL A 189 7.47 9.81 -0.65
CA VAL A 189 7.07 8.86 0.41
C VAL A 189 7.54 7.43 0.12
N GLY A 190 7.30 6.91 -1.10
CA GLY A 190 7.83 5.61 -1.52
C GLY A 190 9.06 5.71 -2.41
N LEU A 191 9.21 6.79 -3.17
CA LEU A 191 10.33 6.94 -4.12
C LEU A 191 11.68 7.12 -3.43
N LEU A 192 11.75 7.84 -2.31
CA LEU A 192 13.00 8.01 -1.56
C LEU A 192 13.53 6.67 -1.01
N PRO A 193 12.75 5.88 -0.23
CA PRO A 193 13.22 4.58 0.26
C PRO A 193 13.52 3.60 -0.89
N ALA A 194 12.72 3.60 -1.96
CA ALA A 194 12.99 2.78 -3.15
C ALA A 194 14.35 3.13 -3.79
N ALA A 195 14.61 4.42 -4.02
CA ALA A 195 15.89 4.86 -4.57
C ALA A 195 17.07 4.60 -3.63
N PHE A 196 16.86 4.69 -2.31
CA PHE A 196 17.88 4.38 -1.31
C PHE A 196 18.27 2.90 -1.33
N MET A 197 17.30 1.99 -1.56
CA MET A 197 17.56 0.56 -1.79
C MET A 197 18.20 0.25 -3.15
N GLY A 198 18.30 1.24 -4.04
CA GLY A 198 18.85 1.07 -5.38
C GLY A 198 17.84 0.57 -6.42
N LEU A 199 16.53 0.66 -6.13
CA LEU A 199 15.48 0.27 -7.08
C LEU A 199 15.40 1.22 -8.27
N ASN A 200 14.96 0.69 -9.42
CA ASN A 200 14.83 1.48 -10.63
C ASN A 200 13.56 2.36 -10.62
N LEU A 201 13.73 3.65 -10.32
CA LEU A 201 12.63 4.61 -10.32
C LEU A 201 11.96 4.81 -11.68
N GLU A 202 12.66 4.58 -12.80
CA GLU A 202 12.02 4.65 -14.13
C GLU A 202 11.06 3.47 -14.33
N ASP A 203 11.42 2.27 -13.88
CA ASP A 203 10.51 1.12 -13.93
C ASP A 203 9.26 1.36 -13.07
N ILE A 204 9.43 1.97 -11.89
CA ILE A 204 8.30 2.41 -11.05
C ILE A 204 7.40 3.38 -11.82
N ARG A 205 7.99 4.40 -12.48
CA ARG A 205 7.26 5.39 -13.27
C ARG A 205 6.47 4.73 -14.41
N GLN A 206 7.10 3.82 -15.15
CA GLN A 206 6.48 3.07 -16.25
C GLN A 206 5.36 2.14 -15.77
N GLY A 207 5.52 1.53 -14.58
CA GLY A 207 4.47 0.73 -13.95
C GLY A 207 3.25 1.55 -13.61
N ALA A 208 3.47 2.72 -13.00
CA ALA A 208 2.39 3.65 -12.69
C ALA A 208 1.67 4.15 -13.96
N LEU A 209 2.38 4.49 -15.04
CA LEU A 209 1.76 4.82 -16.33
C LEU A 209 0.87 3.69 -16.84
N TRP A 210 1.35 2.45 -16.76
CA TRP A 210 0.57 1.28 -17.17
C TRP A 210 -0.74 1.18 -16.38
N GLY A 211 -0.70 1.40 -15.07
CA GLY A 211 -1.89 1.34 -14.20
C GLY A 211 -2.97 2.37 -14.56
N ILE A 212 -2.59 3.53 -15.10
CA ILE A 212 -3.52 4.55 -15.61
C ILE A 212 -4.06 4.15 -16.98
N GLN A 213 -3.18 3.69 -17.87
CA GLN A 213 -3.51 3.43 -19.27
C GLN A 213 -4.35 2.16 -19.47
N LYS A 214 -4.27 1.19 -18.55
CA LYS A 214 -5.01 -0.08 -18.64
C LYS A 214 -6.46 0.06 -18.18
N GLN A 215 -7.19 0.96 -18.82
CA GLN A 215 -8.56 1.31 -18.47
C GLN A 215 -9.52 0.13 -18.58
N ASP A 216 -9.29 -0.81 -19.50
CA ASP A 216 -10.11 -2.03 -19.64
C ASP A 216 -10.12 -2.87 -18.37
N VAL A 217 -8.96 -3.10 -17.75
CA VAL A 217 -8.86 -3.83 -16.48
C VAL A 217 -9.51 -3.02 -15.35
N THR A 218 -9.24 -1.72 -15.29
CA THR A 218 -9.82 -0.81 -14.28
C THR A 218 -11.34 -0.79 -14.33
N VAL A 219 -11.94 -0.64 -15.52
CA VAL A 219 -13.39 -0.65 -15.72
C VAL A 219 -13.99 -1.96 -15.26
N GLN A 220 -13.37 -3.10 -15.60
CA GLN A 220 -13.83 -4.40 -15.15
C GLN A 220 -13.82 -4.51 -13.62
N LEU A 221 -12.75 -4.06 -12.95
CA LEU A 221 -12.66 -4.10 -11.49
C LEU A 221 -13.67 -3.17 -10.79
N ILE A 222 -13.90 -1.98 -11.32
CA ILE A 222 -14.96 -1.08 -10.84
C ILE A 222 -16.33 -1.74 -11.03
N ALA A 223 -16.63 -2.27 -12.21
CA ALA A 223 -17.92 -2.90 -12.51
C ALA A 223 -18.20 -4.13 -11.64
N GLN A 224 -17.19 -4.96 -11.38
CA GLN A 224 -17.27 -6.09 -10.45
C GLN A 224 -17.59 -5.63 -9.02
N SER A 225 -16.97 -4.54 -8.57
CA SER A 225 -17.25 -3.96 -7.24
C SER A 225 -18.66 -3.37 -7.15
N ILE A 226 -19.13 -2.69 -8.20
CA ILE A 226 -20.52 -2.18 -8.28
C ILE A 226 -21.51 -3.35 -8.20
N ALA A 227 -21.26 -4.40 -8.98
CA ALA A 227 -22.10 -5.60 -8.97
C ALA A 227 -22.11 -6.26 -7.58
N SER A 228 -20.96 -6.30 -6.90
CA SER A 228 -20.79 -6.80 -5.54
C SER A 228 -21.61 -6.01 -4.51
N PHE A 229 -21.53 -4.67 -4.54
CA PHE A 229 -22.32 -3.83 -3.63
C PHE A 229 -23.83 -3.99 -3.85
N ARG A 230 -24.27 -4.16 -5.10
CA ARG A 230 -25.68 -4.46 -5.41
C ARG A 230 -26.14 -5.81 -4.88
N ARG A 231 -25.24 -6.81 -4.84
CA ARG A 231 -25.49 -8.13 -4.24
C ARG A 231 -25.39 -8.12 -2.72
N GLU A 232 -25.16 -6.95 -2.11
CA GLU A 232 -25.02 -6.81 -0.66
C GLU A 232 -23.82 -7.57 -0.08
N GLU A 233 -22.77 -7.74 -0.89
CA GLU A 233 -21.51 -8.31 -0.45
C GLU A 233 -20.70 -7.24 0.29
N TRP A 234 -21.01 -7.10 1.58
CA TRP A 234 -20.49 -6.03 2.43
C TRP A 234 -19.06 -6.23 2.92
N ILE A 235 -18.40 -7.32 2.52
CA ILE A 235 -16.99 -7.57 2.80
C ILE A 235 -16.28 -7.85 1.48
N THR A 236 -15.21 -7.11 1.19
CA THR A 236 -14.34 -7.39 0.04
C THR A 236 -12.99 -7.88 0.53
N CYS A 237 -12.72 -9.15 0.32
CA CYS A 237 -11.45 -9.75 0.70
C CYS A 237 -10.43 -9.62 -0.43
N LEU A 238 -9.26 -9.04 -0.17
CA LEU A 238 -8.12 -9.12 -1.08
C LEU A 238 -7.21 -10.28 -0.65
N TRP A 239 -7.34 -11.42 -1.29
CA TRP A 239 -6.61 -12.64 -0.96
C TRP A 239 -5.36 -12.79 -1.82
N THR A 240 -4.23 -12.41 -1.25
CA THR A 240 -2.94 -12.44 -1.94
C THR A 240 -2.31 -13.83 -1.88
N TYR A 241 -1.94 -14.39 -3.03
CA TYR A 241 -1.11 -15.59 -3.15
C TYR A 241 0.32 -15.16 -3.53
N CYS A 242 0.92 -14.42 -2.61
CA CYS A 242 2.31 -13.98 -2.61
C CYS A 242 2.59 -13.41 -1.22
N ASP A 243 3.39 -14.09 -0.40
CA ASP A 243 3.59 -13.68 1.00
C ASP A 243 4.20 -12.26 1.10
N ALA A 244 5.05 -11.90 0.14
CA ALA A 244 5.63 -10.56 0.06
C ALA A 244 4.60 -9.43 -0.17
N LEU A 245 3.38 -9.74 -0.60
CA LEU A 245 2.29 -8.76 -0.77
C LEU A 245 1.47 -8.54 0.52
N ARG A 246 1.90 -9.06 1.67
CA ARG A 246 1.18 -8.87 2.94
C ARG A 246 1.01 -7.40 3.30
N ASN A 247 2.08 -6.59 3.31
CA ASN A 247 1.94 -5.15 3.56
C ASN A 247 1.24 -4.42 2.41
N PHE A 248 1.26 -4.95 1.19
CA PHE A 248 0.43 -4.41 0.10
C PHE A 248 -1.06 -4.58 0.41
N GLY A 249 -1.48 -5.73 0.97
CA GLY A 249 -2.83 -5.95 1.46
C GLY A 249 -3.25 -4.95 2.54
N LEU A 250 -2.36 -4.66 3.50
CA LEU A 250 -2.61 -3.64 4.53
C LEU A 250 -2.69 -2.22 3.96
N TRP A 251 -1.85 -1.88 2.97
CA TRP A 251 -1.97 -0.63 2.23
C TRP A 251 -3.31 -0.53 1.49
N TYR A 252 -3.73 -1.60 0.81
CA TYR A 252 -5.03 -1.69 0.15
C TYR A 252 -6.19 -1.48 1.13
N GLN A 253 -6.11 -2.11 2.32
CA GLN A 253 -7.12 -1.97 3.35
C GLN A 253 -7.32 -0.50 3.73
N GLN A 254 -6.23 0.25 3.95
CA GLN A 254 -6.33 1.68 4.21
C GLN A 254 -6.92 2.45 3.03
N LEU A 255 -6.41 2.19 1.82
CA LEU A 255 -6.86 2.86 0.60
C LEU A 255 -8.38 2.71 0.43
N TRP A 256 -8.90 1.49 0.55
CA TRP A 256 -10.31 1.19 0.37
C TRP A 256 -11.18 1.74 1.51
N ALA A 257 -10.80 1.46 2.77
CA ALA A 257 -11.62 1.80 3.93
C ALA A 257 -11.78 3.32 4.09
N GLU A 258 -10.67 4.07 4.07
CA GLU A 258 -10.72 5.52 4.29
C GLU A 258 -11.33 6.28 3.09
N SER A 259 -11.27 5.70 1.89
CA SER A 259 -11.85 6.34 0.69
C SER A 259 -13.33 6.07 0.52
N LEU A 260 -13.80 4.84 0.77
CA LEU A 260 -15.17 4.45 0.40
C LEU A 260 -16.16 4.52 1.56
N ALA A 261 -15.70 4.37 2.82
CA ALA A 261 -16.58 4.46 3.98
C ALA A 261 -16.85 5.93 4.34
N LYS A 262 -17.96 6.48 3.83
CA LYS A 262 -18.38 7.86 4.06
C LYS A 262 -19.74 7.91 4.72
N LYS A 263 -19.96 8.94 5.54
CA LYS A 263 -21.27 9.20 6.16
C LYS A 263 -22.23 9.84 5.16
N VAL A 264 -21.73 10.75 4.33
CA VAL A 264 -22.52 11.52 3.37
C VAL A 264 -21.90 11.52 1.98
N ASP A 265 -22.75 11.68 0.98
CA ASP A 265 -22.39 11.93 -0.41
C ASP A 265 -22.07 13.41 -0.64
N ARG A 266 -21.69 13.78 -1.87
CA ARG A 266 -21.34 15.17 -2.24
C ARG A 266 -22.53 16.14 -2.20
N LYS A 267 -23.76 15.64 -2.05
CA LYS A 267 -24.98 16.42 -1.88
C LYS A 267 -25.44 16.45 -0.41
N ASN A 268 -24.61 15.97 0.52
CA ASN A 268 -24.91 15.84 1.95
C ASN A 268 -26.03 14.85 2.30
N ASN A 269 -26.43 13.97 1.39
CA ASN A 269 -27.33 12.85 1.68
C ASN A 269 -26.55 11.69 2.32
N PRO A 270 -27.19 10.74 3.02
CA PRO A 270 -26.52 9.52 3.47
C PRO A 270 -25.79 8.83 2.30
N ALA A 271 -24.50 8.55 2.47
CA ALA A 271 -23.72 7.88 1.43
C ALA A 271 -24.19 6.44 1.25
N ALA A 272 -24.09 5.94 0.01
CA ALA A 272 -24.27 4.52 -0.27
C ALA A 272 -23.24 3.69 0.51
N ARG A 273 -23.67 2.51 0.97
CA ARG A 273 -22.79 1.57 1.68
C ARG A 273 -21.74 1.01 0.72
N ALA A 274 -20.49 1.02 1.16
CA ALA A 274 -19.38 0.29 0.54
C ALA A 274 -18.96 -0.88 1.44
N SER A 275 -18.23 -1.83 0.86
CA SER A 275 -17.75 -2.99 1.60
C SER A 275 -16.61 -2.66 2.57
N THR A 276 -16.50 -3.45 3.63
CA THR A 276 -15.33 -3.50 4.50
C THR A 276 -14.21 -4.29 3.81
N PRO A 277 -13.00 -3.73 3.65
CA PRO A 277 -11.88 -4.43 3.06
C PRO A 277 -11.20 -5.35 4.08
N ILE A 278 -10.88 -6.59 3.69
CA ILE A 278 -10.10 -7.53 4.51
C ILE A 278 -8.93 -8.08 3.67
N PRO A 279 -7.67 -7.78 4.00
CA PRO A 279 -6.54 -8.41 3.36
C PRO A 279 -6.33 -9.82 3.92
N LEU A 280 -6.10 -10.78 3.03
CA LEU A 280 -5.83 -12.18 3.35
C LEU A 280 -4.55 -12.66 2.65
N THR A 281 -3.90 -13.66 3.22
CA THR A 281 -2.66 -14.27 2.73
C THR A 281 -2.88 -15.76 2.51
N GLY A 282 -2.76 -16.19 1.25
CA GLY A 282 -2.73 -17.60 0.91
C GLY A 282 -1.38 -18.20 1.27
N SER A 283 -1.29 -19.46 1.69
CA SER A 283 -2.37 -20.38 2.05
C SER A 283 -2.71 -20.30 3.55
N CYS A 284 -1.98 -19.50 4.33
CA CYS A 284 -2.15 -19.39 5.78
C CYS A 284 -3.60 -19.12 6.19
N ASP A 285 -4.28 -18.21 5.51
CA ASP A 285 -5.67 -17.85 5.84
C ASP A 285 -6.71 -18.88 5.39
N GLN A 286 -6.28 -19.93 4.67
CA GLN A 286 -7.10 -21.12 4.47
C GLN A 286 -7.33 -21.88 5.78
N HIS A 287 -6.47 -21.65 6.78
CA HIS A 287 -6.51 -22.29 8.09
C HIS A 287 -7.01 -21.35 9.20
N SER A 288 -7.64 -20.23 8.84
CA SER A 288 -8.23 -19.29 9.79
C SER A 288 -9.64 -18.88 9.34
N VAL A 289 -9.75 -18.06 8.29
CA VAL A 289 -11.00 -17.40 7.88
C VAL A 289 -11.76 -18.17 6.80
N LEU A 290 -11.13 -19.14 6.12
CA LEU A 290 -11.77 -19.84 5.01
C LEU A 290 -13.07 -20.53 5.41
N GLN A 291 -13.16 -21.11 6.61
CA GLN A 291 -14.40 -21.70 7.11
C GLN A 291 -15.56 -20.69 7.11
N GLN A 292 -15.29 -19.46 7.59
CA GLN A 292 -16.28 -18.40 7.64
C GLN A 292 -16.66 -17.91 6.24
N ILE A 293 -15.72 -17.92 5.29
CA ILE A 293 -15.99 -17.56 3.90
C ILE A 293 -16.83 -18.64 3.21
N ALA A 294 -16.47 -19.91 3.44
CA ALA A 294 -17.09 -21.08 2.82
C ALA A 294 -18.52 -21.33 3.33
N GLU A 295 -18.75 -21.30 4.63
CA GLU A 295 -20.03 -21.70 5.24
C GLU A 295 -20.78 -20.58 5.95
N GLY A 296 -20.14 -19.42 6.17
CA GLY A 296 -20.79 -18.27 6.75
C GLY A 296 -21.73 -17.54 5.76
N PRO A 297 -22.29 -16.39 6.18
CA PRO A 297 -23.16 -15.58 5.34
C PRO A 297 -22.54 -15.27 3.97
N ARG A 298 -23.39 -15.21 2.94
CA ARG A 298 -23.01 -14.89 1.56
C ARG A 298 -22.93 -13.38 1.33
N ASP A 299 -22.14 -12.73 2.18
CA ASP A 299 -21.92 -11.28 2.23
C ASP A 299 -20.49 -10.87 1.85
N LYS A 300 -19.75 -11.76 1.16
CA LYS A 300 -18.32 -11.59 0.87
C LYS A 300 -18.04 -11.70 -0.63
N PHE A 301 -17.16 -10.84 -1.11
CA PHE A 301 -16.60 -10.89 -2.46
C PHE A 301 -15.09 -11.05 -2.39
N ILE A 302 -14.56 -12.06 -3.07
CA ILE A 302 -13.14 -12.43 -2.95
C ILE A 302 -12.34 -12.01 -4.18
N TRP A 303 -11.32 -11.20 -3.98
CA TRP A 303 -10.33 -10.85 -5.01
C TRP A 303 -9.08 -11.69 -4.78
N PHE A 304 -8.90 -12.74 -5.56
CA PHE A 304 -7.65 -13.48 -5.59
C PHE A 304 -6.61 -12.67 -6.36
N LEU A 305 -5.50 -12.31 -5.70
CA LEU A 305 -4.34 -11.67 -6.34
C LEU A 305 -3.18 -12.66 -6.35
N ARG A 306 -2.93 -13.24 -7.53
CA ARG A 306 -1.98 -14.33 -7.73
C ARG A 306 -0.72 -13.83 -8.43
N ALA A 307 0.45 -14.18 -7.92
CA ALA A 307 1.73 -13.80 -8.51
C ALA A 307 2.42 -15.01 -9.14
N SER A 308 2.79 -14.89 -10.41
CA SER A 308 3.39 -16.01 -11.15
C SER A 308 4.74 -16.44 -10.56
N GLU A 309 5.47 -15.50 -9.95
CA GLU A 309 6.73 -15.76 -9.24
C GLU A 309 6.55 -16.59 -7.97
N SER A 310 5.37 -16.59 -7.35
CA SER A 310 5.09 -17.43 -6.17
C SER A 310 4.64 -18.84 -6.53
N GLU A 311 4.22 -19.08 -7.78
CA GLU A 311 3.47 -20.26 -8.20
C GLU A 311 4.30 -21.30 -8.98
N ASP A 312 5.51 -20.93 -9.38
CA ASP A 312 6.42 -21.83 -10.08
C ASP A 312 7.88 -21.40 -9.89
N TYR A 313 8.30 -21.31 -8.62
CA TYR A 313 9.62 -20.86 -8.25
C TYR A 313 10.28 -21.78 -7.22
N GLY A 314 11.61 -21.83 -7.30
CA GLY A 314 12.46 -22.59 -6.40
C GLY A 314 12.78 -24.01 -6.87
N THR A 315 13.56 -24.70 -6.03
CA THR A 315 14.08 -26.03 -6.28
C THR A 315 12.96 -27.08 -6.30
N GLN A 316 13.00 -27.99 -7.27
CA GLN A 316 12.11 -29.15 -7.30
C GLN A 316 12.50 -30.18 -6.25
N LEU A 317 11.50 -30.77 -5.59
CA LEU A 317 11.69 -31.84 -4.64
C LEU A 317 12.10 -33.13 -5.37
N LYS A 318 13.29 -33.65 -5.07
CA LYS A 318 13.80 -34.88 -5.71
C LYS A 318 13.16 -36.16 -5.18
N LYS A 319 12.89 -36.20 -3.87
CA LYS A 319 12.29 -37.34 -3.18
C LYS A 319 11.34 -36.83 -2.11
N ASP A 320 10.13 -37.39 -2.07
CA ASP A 320 9.21 -37.20 -0.96
C ASP A 320 9.69 -38.06 0.23
N ILE A 321 10.09 -37.40 1.32
CA ILE A 321 10.63 -38.08 2.52
C ILE A 321 9.54 -38.67 3.41
N PHE A 322 8.29 -38.23 3.22
CA PHE A 322 7.14 -38.70 4.02
C PHE A 322 6.29 -39.73 3.27
N GLU A 323 6.62 -40.02 2.01
CA GLU A 323 5.89 -40.98 1.16
C GLU A 323 4.38 -40.69 1.16
N SER A 324 4.03 -39.40 1.11
CA SER A 324 2.69 -38.90 1.41
C SER A 324 1.58 -39.36 0.44
N GLY A 325 1.95 -39.91 -0.72
CA GLY A 325 1.03 -40.19 -1.82
C GLY A 325 0.48 -38.94 -2.52
N LEU A 326 0.82 -37.72 -2.05
CA LEU A 326 0.34 -36.45 -2.61
C LEU A 326 1.13 -36.02 -3.87
N GLY A 327 2.13 -36.81 -4.26
CA GLY A 327 2.90 -36.62 -5.48
C GLY A 327 3.75 -35.37 -5.48
N PHE A 328 4.42 -35.04 -4.37
CA PHE A 328 5.30 -33.86 -4.29
C PHE A 328 6.59 -33.99 -5.11
N GLN A 329 6.97 -35.22 -5.49
CA GLN A 329 8.16 -35.46 -6.30
C GLN A 329 8.12 -34.67 -7.63
N ASN A 330 9.25 -34.08 -8.00
CA ASN A 330 9.44 -33.22 -9.17
C ASN A 330 8.63 -31.90 -9.17
N LYS A 331 7.97 -31.55 -8.06
CA LYS A 331 7.31 -30.25 -7.86
C LYS A 331 8.17 -29.34 -6.99
N ASN A 332 8.13 -28.04 -7.25
CA ASN A 332 8.64 -27.03 -6.30
C ASN A 332 7.50 -26.61 -5.34
N LEU A 333 7.84 -25.89 -4.27
CA LEU A 333 6.84 -25.38 -3.33
C LEU A 333 5.83 -24.44 -4.00
N GLY A 334 6.27 -23.66 -4.99
CA GLY A 334 5.38 -22.79 -5.77
C GLY A 334 4.24 -23.55 -6.45
N ARG A 335 4.50 -24.75 -7.00
CA ARG A 335 3.47 -25.58 -7.63
C ARG A 335 2.43 -26.09 -6.62
N VAL A 336 2.87 -26.44 -5.41
CA VAL A 336 1.96 -26.81 -4.32
C VAL A 336 1.11 -25.61 -3.92
N PHE A 337 1.74 -24.45 -3.79
CA PHE A 337 1.07 -23.18 -3.48
C PHE A 337 0.03 -22.78 -4.53
N ALA A 338 0.38 -22.89 -5.81
CA ALA A 338 -0.52 -22.63 -6.94
C ALA A 338 -1.72 -23.60 -6.95
N ALA A 339 -1.49 -24.88 -6.61
CA ALA A 339 -2.56 -25.86 -6.52
C ALA A 339 -3.55 -25.50 -5.40
N GLN A 340 -3.06 -25.06 -4.23
CA GLN A 340 -3.92 -24.58 -3.14
C GLN A 340 -4.71 -23.32 -3.53
N ALA A 341 -4.09 -22.39 -4.24
CA ALA A 341 -4.75 -21.20 -4.76
C ALA A 341 -5.90 -21.55 -5.71
N CYS A 342 -5.63 -22.40 -6.71
CA CYS A 342 -6.63 -22.87 -7.67
C CYS A 342 -7.76 -23.63 -6.98
N ALA A 343 -7.43 -24.59 -6.11
CA ALA A 343 -8.42 -25.41 -5.42
C ALA A 343 -9.32 -24.58 -4.51
N THR A 344 -8.77 -23.58 -3.80
CA THR A 344 -9.55 -22.68 -2.95
C THR A 344 -10.53 -21.84 -3.77
N ALA A 345 -10.06 -21.25 -4.88
CA ALA A 345 -10.92 -20.46 -5.75
C ALA A 345 -12.07 -21.31 -6.34
N GLN A 346 -11.75 -22.50 -6.84
CA GLN A 346 -12.74 -23.44 -7.40
C GLN A 346 -13.71 -23.96 -6.34
N GLY A 347 -13.23 -24.31 -5.15
CA GLY A 347 -14.08 -24.80 -4.06
C GLY A 347 -15.06 -23.72 -3.58
N LEU A 348 -14.59 -22.48 -3.42
CA LEU A 348 -15.46 -21.36 -3.06
C LEU A 348 -16.50 -21.06 -4.14
N GLU A 349 -16.13 -21.16 -5.42
CA GLU A 349 -17.07 -21.02 -6.54
C GLU A 349 -18.16 -22.09 -6.49
N GLN A 350 -17.80 -23.37 -6.28
CA GLN A 350 -18.77 -24.47 -6.12
C GLN A 350 -19.71 -24.27 -4.92
N MET A 351 -19.22 -23.60 -3.88
CA MET A 351 -20.02 -23.23 -2.70
C MET A 351 -20.86 -21.96 -2.91
N GLY A 352 -20.82 -21.35 -4.10
CA GLY A 352 -21.58 -20.15 -4.47
C GLY A 352 -20.99 -18.83 -3.95
N VAL A 353 -19.73 -18.82 -3.51
CA VAL A 353 -19.04 -17.59 -3.10
C VAL A 353 -18.53 -16.86 -4.34
N GLN A 354 -18.86 -15.57 -4.44
CA GLN A 354 -18.44 -14.76 -5.58
C GLN A 354 -16.97 -14.35 -5.47
N SER A 355 -16.24 -14.48 -6.56
CA SER A 355 -14.84 -14.11 -6.62
C SER A 355 -14.40 -13.62 -8.00
N LEU A 356 -13.27 -12.93 -8.01
CA LEU A 356 -12.48 -12.65 -9.19
C LEU A 356 -11.02 -13.03 -8.96
N SER A 357 -10.29 -13.31 -10.05
CA SER A 357 -8.86 -13.64 -10.00
C SER A 357 -8.05 -12.71 -10.88
N LEU A 358 -7.19 -11.92 -10.24
CA LEU A 358 -6.14 -11.13 -10.88
C LEU A 358 -4.84 -11.92 -10.86
N ARG A 359 -4.14 -11.93 -12.00
CA ARG A 359 -2.79 -12.47 -12.09
C ARG A 359 -1.80 -11.37 -12.43
N VAL A 360 -0.71 -11.32 -11.66
CA VAL A 360 0.49 -10.52 -11.93
C VAL A 360 1.64 -11.46 -12.30
N GLY A 361 2.56 -10.97 -13.13
CA GLY A 361 3.78 -11.68 -13.51
C GLY A 361 4.77 -11.81 -12.34
N GLN A 362 6.06 -11.63 -12.64
CA GLN A 362 7.08 -11.44 -11.59
C GLN A 362 6.95 -10.04 -11.00
N ILE A 363 6.92 -9.93 -9.67
CA ILE A 363 6.66 -8.65 -9.02
C ILE A 363 7.97 -7.88 -8.89
N ARG A 364 8.27 -7.09 -9.92
CA ARG A 364 9.38 -6.14 -9.92
C ARG A 364 8.85 -4.72 -9.71
N GLU A 365 9.75 -3.75 -9.77
CA GLU A 365 9.49 -2.32 -9.64
C GLU A 365 8.27 -1.86 -10.46
N LYS A 366 8.22 -2.32 -11.72
CA LYS A 366 7.16 -1.97 -12.68
C LYS A 366 5.81 -2.59 -12.28
N GLU A 367 5.78 -3.88 -11.98
CA GLU A 367 4.56 -4.60 -11.60
C GLU A 367 3.97 -4.09 -10.28
N LEU A 368 4.81 -3.82 -9.28
CA LEU A 368 4.34 -3.30 -7.99
C LEU A 368 3.77 -1.88 -8.13
N ALA A 369 4.44 -1.01 -8.89
CA ALA A 369 3.95 0.34 -9.16
C ALA A 369 2.63 0.33 -9.96
N ALA A 370 2.50 -0.61 -10.91
CA ALA A 370 1.25 -0.85 -11.62
C ALA A 370 0.13 -1.29 -10.69
N LEU A 371 0.39 -2.18 -9.72
CA LEU A 371 -0.60 -2.58 -8.71
C LEU A 371 -1.04 -1.38 -7.86
N PHE A 372 -0.10 -0.58 -7.33
CA PHE A 372 -0.48 0.61 -6.57
C PHE A 372 -1.39 1.54 -7.38
N MET A 373 -0.97 1.90 -8.59
CA MET A 373 -1.74 2.84 -9.40
C MET A 373 -3.10 2.26 -9.82
N LEU A 374 -3.16 0.99 -10.23
CA LEU A 374 -4.40 0.32 -10.61
C LEU A 374 -5.43 0.40 -9.47
N PHE A 375 -5.06 0.00 -8.25
CA PHE A 375 -5.97 0.02 -7.11
C PHE A 375 -6.37 1.45 -6.70
N GLN A 376 -5.44 2.41 -6.78
CA GLN A 376 -5.77 3.83 -6.54
C GLN A 376 -6.81 4.36 -7.52
N VAL A 377 -6.66 4.04 -8.82
CA VAL A 377 -7.62 4.47 -9.86
C VAL A 377 -8.96 3.76 -9.71
N VAL A 378 -8.98 2.46 -9.38
CA VAL A 378 -10.22 1.72 -9.10
C VAL A 378 -10.99 2.38 -7.94
N VAL A 379 -10.33 2.66 -6.83
CA VAL A 379 -10.97 3.29 -5.66
C VAL A 379 -11.46 4.72 -5.97
N ALA A 380 -10.70 5.47 -6.76
CA ALA A 380 -11.12 6.80 -7.21
C ALA A 380 -12.37 6.74 -8.11
N GLY A 381 -12.41 5.80 -9.06
CA GLY A 381 -13.58 5.56 -9.89
C GLY A 381 -14.81 5.12 -9.07
N LEU A 382 -14.64 4.24 -8.09
CA LEU A 382 -15.73 3.89 -7.17
C LEU A 382 -16.24 5.09 -6.37
N GLY A 383 -15.35 5.98 -5.95
CA GLY A 383 -15.72 7.25 -5.32
C GLY A 383 -16.59 8.15 -6.21
N GLU A 384 -16.29 8.20 -7.51
CA GLU A 384 -17.13 8.91 -8.48
C GLU A 384 -18.49 8.25 -8.68
N HIS A 385 -18.52 6.92 -8.80
CA HIS A 385 -19.75 6.16 -8.94
C HIS A 385 -20.70 6.33 -7.74
N LEU A 386 -20.16 6.22 -6.52
CA LEU A 386 -20.91 6.36 -5.28
C LEU A 386 -21.27 7.83 -4.93
N ASN A 387 -20.83 8.79 -5.75
CA ASN A 387 -21.01 10.23 -5.52
C ASN A 387 -20.44 10.72 -4.17
N ILE A 388 -19.33 10.15 -3.71
CA ILE A 388 -18.71 10.48 -2.40
C ILE A 388 -17.36 11.19 -2.56
N ASN A 389 -16.91 11.91 -1.52
CA ASN A 389 -15.53 12.39 -1.49
C ASN A 389 -14.57 11.26 -1.07
N ALA A 390 -13.97 10.57 -2.04
CA ALA A 390 -13.00 9.51 -1.79
C ALA A 390 -11.64 10.00 -1.27
N PHE A 391 -11.44 11.31 -1.14
CA PHE A 391 -10.13 11.93 -0.90
C PHE A 391 -10.01 12.64 0.46
N ASP A 392 -11.09 12.73 1.23
CA ASP A 392 -11.09 13.22 2.62
C ASP A 392 -11.09 12.07 3.66
N GLN A 393 -11.08 12.39 4.95
CA GLN A 393 -11.22 11.42 6.04
C GLN A 393 -11.76 12.07 7.34
N PRO A 394 -12.94 12.69 7.34
CA PRO A 394 -13.43 13.46 8.49
C PRO A 394 -13.58 12.62 9.78
N GLY A 395 -13.86 11.32 9.65
CA GLY A 395 -14.11 10.42 10.78
C GLY A 395 -12.92 10.24 11.74
N VAL A 396 -11.68 10.49 11.31
CA VAL A 396 -10.48 10.28 12.15
C VAL A 396 -10.11 11.51 13.00
N GLU A 397 -10.72 12.67 12.74
CA GLU A 397 -10.30 13.93 13.36
C GLU A 397 -10.72 14.06 14.84
N LEU A 398 -11.83 13.44 15.24
CA LEU A 398 -12.30 13.46 16.62
C LEU A 398 -11.26 12.83 17.56
N GLY A 399 -10.76 11.63 17.23
CA GLY A 399 -9.74 10.94 18.02
C GLY A 399 -8.46 11.77 18.16
N LYS A 400 -8.01 12.41 17.06
CA LYS A 400 -6.83 13.29 17.08
C LYS A 400 -7.03 14.50 18.00
N ARG A 401 -8.21 15.11 18.00
CA ARG A 401 -8.51 16.26 18.86
C ARG A 401 -8.50 15.87 20.33
N LEU A 402 -9.16 14.76 20.68
CA LEU A 402 -9.22 14.25 22.05
C LEU A 402 -7.83 13.86 22.56
N ALA A 403 -7.03 13.16 21.75
CA ALA A 403 -5.65 12.81 22.12
C ALA A 403 -4.80 14.05 22.42
N LYS A 404 -4.92 15.11 21.61
CA LYS A 404 -4.22 16.39 21.86
C LYS A 404 -4.69 17.11 23.13
N GLN A 405 -5.96 16.97 23.51
CA GLN A 405 -6.47 17.53 24.76
C GLN A 405 -5.92 16.76 25.97
N ILE A 406 -5.93 15.43 25.89
CA ILE A 406 -5.38 14.56 26.95
C ILE A 406 -3.89 14.85 27.17
N LEU A 407 -3.11 15.05 26.11
CA LEU A 407 -1.67 15.35 26.21
C LEU A 407 -1.33 16.73 26.79
N LYS A 408 -2.30 17.66 26.83
CA LYS A 408 -2.08 19.01 27.38
C LYS A 408 -2.42 19.12 28.85
N ASN A 409 -3.20 18.17 29.37
CA ASN A 409 -3.48 18.00 30.78
C ASN A 409 -2.38 17.15 31.42
#